data_AF-A0A2S4HE18-F1
#
_entry.id   AF-A0A2S4HE18-F1
#
_cell.length_a   1.000
_cell.length_b   1.000
_cell.length_c   1.000
_cell.angle_alpha   90.00
_cell.angle_beta   90.00
_cell.angle_gamma   90.00
#
_symmetry.space_group_name_H-M   'P 1'
#
loop_
_entity.id
_entity.type
_entity.pdbx_description
1 polymer ?
#
loop_
_entity_poly.entity_id
_entity_poly.type
_entity_poly.pdbx_seq_one_letter_code
_entity_poly.pdbx_strand_id
1 'polypeptide(L)'
;MGFGLVNCLFLAIAAVSPVVIKGLSYGWVQAPSLMIFHALVSAAMVYAAKEKMRGSDLGHKAFPAAIMSYVLWLCMALRWLTQ
;
A
#
# COMPACT_ATOMS: atom_id res chain seq x y z
N MET A 1 7.21 -10.89 2.91
CA MET A 1 7.90 -10.23 1.78
C MET A 1 7.02 -10.19 0.53
N GLY A 2 6.42 -11.32 0.10
CA GLY A 2 5.56 -11.37 -1.09
C GLY A 2 4.41 -10.35 -1.13
N PHE A 3 3.66 -10.19 -0.03
CA PHE A 3 2.52 -9.26 0.00
C PHE A 3 2.90 -7.79 -0.24
N GLY A 4 4.02 -7.31 0.33
CA GLY A 4 4.50 -5.95 0.10
C GLY A 4 4.96 -5.71 -1.35
N LEU A 5 5.57 -6.71 -1.98
CA LEU A 5 5.99 -6.64 -3.39
C LEU A 5 4.79 -6.65 -4.34
N VAL A 6 3.77 -7.46 -4.06
CA VAL A 6 2.50 -7.45 -4.82
C VAL A 6 1.87 -6.05 -4.73
N ASN A 7 1.88 -5.44 -3.55
CA ASN A 7 1.34 -4.09 -3.37
C ASN A 7 2.12 -3.03 -4.15
N CYS A 8 3.47 -3.11 -4.17
CA CYS A 8 4.30 -2.27 -5.04
C CYS A 8 3.98 -2.47 -6.52
N LEU A 9 3.73 -3.71 -6.97
CA LEU A 9 3.37 -3.98 -8.35
C LEU A 9 2.03 -3.33 -8.72
N PHE A 10 1.01 -3.46 -7.87
CA PHE A 10 -0.27 -2.79 -8.06
C PHE A 10 -0.13 -1.27 -8.15
N LEU A 11 0.71 -0.69 -7.29
CA LEU A 11 1.01 0.73 -7.36
C LEU A 11 1.72 1.13 -8.66
N ALA A 12 2.70 0.34 -9.11
CA ALA A 12 3.43 0.60 -10.34
C ALA A 12 2.49 0.56 -11.57
N ILE A 13 1.58 -0.42 -11.60
CA ILE A 13 0.53 -0.49 -12.64
C ILE A 13 -0.33 0.76 -12.60
N ALA A 14 -0.89 1.12 -11.43
CA ALA A 14 -1.75 2.28 -11.27
C ALA A 14 -1.06 3.62 -11.60
N ALA A 15 0.26 3.69 -11.44
CA ALA A 15 1.04 4.88 -11.76
C ALA A 15 1.19 5.13 -13.26
N VAL A 16 1.18 4.07 -14.08
CA VAL A 16 1.34 4.14 -15.54
C VAL A 16 -0.01 4.02 -16.25
N SER A 17 -0.86 3.13 -15.76
CA SER A 17 -2.19 2.85 -16.31
C SER A 17 -3.21 2.95 -15.16
N PRO A 18 -3.98 4.06 -15.10
CA PRO A 18 -4.98 4.24 -14.05
C PRO A 18 -5.99 3.10 -14.05
N VAL A 19 -6.25 2.53 -12.88
CA VAL A 19 -7.15 1.38 -12.73
C VAL A 19 -8.57 1.90 -12.55
N VAL A 20 -9.43 1.65 -13.52
CA VAL A 20 -10.83 2.11 -13.47
C VAL A 20 -11.69 1.09 -12.74
N ILE A 21 -12.37 1.54 -11.67
CA ILE A 21 -13.28 0.73 -10.85
C ILE A 21 -14.56 1.53 -10.64
N LYS A 22 -15.71 1.00 -11.05
CA LYS A 22 -17.03 1.66 -10.93
C LYS A 22 -17.06 3.09 -11.51
N GLY A 23 -16.30 3.34 -12.57
CA GLY A 23 -16.19 4.67 -13.21
C GLY A 23 -15.24 5.65 -12.51
N LEU A 24 -14.71 5.30 -11.34
CA LEU A 24 -13.64 6.04 -10.67
C LEU A 24 -12.28 5.53 -11.14
N SER A 25 -11.36 6.43 -11.44
CA SER A 25 -10.04 6.10 -11.97
C SER A 25 -8.99 6.18 -10.85
N TYR A 26 -8.55 5.02 -10.36
CA TYR A 26 -7.46 4.95 -9.39
C TYR A 26 -6.14 5.27 -10.08
N GLY A 27 -5.73 6.54 -9.96
CA GLY A 27 -4.54 7.10 -10.59
C GLY A 27 -4.32 8.55 -10.13
N TRP A 28 -3.25 9.18 -10.63
CA TRP A 28 -2.80 10.50 -10.17
C TRP A 28 -3.85 11.60 -10.26
N VAL A 29 -4.77 11.53 -11.23
CA VAL A 29 -5.75 12.58 -11.50
C VAL A 29 -6.85 12.62 -10.44
N GLN A 30 -7.36 11.45 -10.00
CA GLN A 30 -8.52 11.39 -9.10
C GLN A 30 -8.18 10.92 -7.68
N ALA A 31 -7.05 10.23 -7.50
CA ALA A 31 -6.67 9.62 -6.23
C ALA A 31 -5.19 9.89 -5.81
N PRO A 32 -4.64 11.12 -5.95
CA PRO A 32 -3.22 11.37 -5.70
C PRO A 32 -2.80 11.09 -4.25
N SER A 33 -3.61 11.46 -3.26
CA SER A 33 -3.32 11.21 -1.84
C SER A 33 -3.31 9.71 -1.52
N LEU A 34 -4.27 8.96 -2.05
CA LEU A 34 -4.33 7.50 -1.90
C LEU A 34 -3.12 6.81 -2.55
N MET A 35 -2.65 7.31 -3.70
CA MET A 35 -1.44 6.81 -4.35
C MET A 35 -0.18 7.06 -3.52
N ILE A 36 -0.03 8.24 -2.92
CA ILE A 36 1.09 8.55 -2.02
C ILE A 36 1.07 7.62 -0.80
N PHE A 37 -0.08 7.45 -0.15
CA PHE A 37 -0.19 6.52 0.97
C PHE A 37 0.05 5.08 0.57
N HIS A 38 -0.41 4.65 -0.61
CA HIS A 38 -0.13 3.33 -1.15
C HIS A 38 1.39 3.10 -1.29
N ALA A 39 2.14 4.10 -1.77
CA ALA A 39 3.60 4.04 -1.87
C ALA A 39 4.27 3.89 -0.51
N LEU A 40 3.92 4.75 0.45
CA LEU A 40 4.50 4.75 1.80
C LEU A 40 4.22 3.44 2.53
N VAL A 41 2.98 2.95 2.48
CA VAL A 41 2.57 1.70 3.12
C VAL A 41 3.28 0.51 2.49
N SER A 42 3.40 0.47 1.15
CA SER A 42 4.11 -0.62 0.47
C SER A 42 5.59 -0.64 0.84
N ALA A 43 6.24 0.53 0.88
CA ALA A 43 7.62 0.67 1.31
C ALA A 43 7.80 0.21 2.77
N ALA A 44 6.92 0.65 3.67
CA ALA A 44 6.94 0.26 5.08
C ALA A 44 6.77 -1.27 5.26
N MET A 45 5.84 -1.89 4.52
CA MET A 45 5.65 -3.35 4.55
C MET A 45 6.88 -4.11 4.05
N VAL A 46 7.49 -3.68 2.95
CA VAL A 46 8.70 -4.32 2.40
C VAL A 46 9.87 -4.19 3.37
N TYR A 47 10.08 -2.99 3.92
CA TYR A 47 11.15 -2.74 4.88
C TYR A 47 10.96 -3.53 6.17
N ALA A 48 9.78 -3.46 6.79
CA ALA A 48 9.49 -4.19 8.03
C ALA A 48 9.54 -5.71 7.83
N ALA A 49 9.12 -6.22 6.67
CA ALA A 49 9.24 -7.64 6.34
C ALA A 49 10.72 -8.07 6.24
N LYS A 50 11.56 -7.25 5.61
CA LYS A 50 13.00 -7.53 5.49
C LYS A 50 13.70 -7.51 6.85
N GLU A 51 13.37 -6.54 7.69
CA GLU A 51 13.90 -6.44 9.05
C GLU A 51 13.43 -7.60 9.94
N LYS A 52 12.15 -8.01 9.83
CA LYS A 52 11.64 -9.19 10.53
C LYS A 52 12.39 -10.46 10.12
N MET A 53 12.67 -10.65 8.83
CA MET A 53 13.44 -11.82 8.34
C MET A 53 14.88 -11.83 8.83
N ARG A 54 15.46 -10.67 9.11
CA ARG A 54 16.79 -10.53 9.72
C ARG A 54 16.80 -10.82 11.23
N GLY A 55 15.63 -11.06 11.84
CA GLY A 55 15.50 -11.30 13.27
C GLY A 55 15.68 -10.03 14.11
N SER A 56 15.55 -8.83 13.53
CA SER A 56 15.71 -7.59 14.29
C SER A 56 14.50 -7.32 15.19
N ASP A 57 14.74 -6.77 16.38
CA ASP A 57 13.70 -6.32 17.32
C ASP A 57 12.79 -5.27 16.67
N LEU A 58 13.39 -4.37 15.88
CA LEU A 58 12.66 -3.39 15.08
C LEU A 58 11.68 -4.08 14.12
N GLY A 59 12.12 -5.13 13.41
CA GLY A 59 11.26 -5.89 12.51
C GLY A 59 10.08 -6.55 13.21
N HIS A 60 10.28 -7.08 14.43
CA HIS A 60 9.22 -7.73 15.20
C HIS A 60 8.13 -6.75 15.66
N LYS A 61 8.50 -5.49 15.93
CA LYS A 61 7.58 -4.42 16.32
C LYS A 61 6.96 -3.70 15.13
N ALA A 62 7.76 -3.42 14.10
CA ALA A 62 7.35 -2.64 12.93
C ALA A 62 6.48 -3.45 11.96
N PHE A 63 6.65 -4.77 11.86
CA PHE A 63 5.88 -5.60 10.95
C PHE A 63 4.36 -5.60 11.23
N PRO A 64 3.88 -5.82 12.46
CA PRO A 64 2.44 -5.70 12.74
C PRO A 64 1.92 -4.27 12.52
N ALA A 65 2.71 -3.25 12.84
CA ALA A 65 2.33 -1.85 12.57
C ALA A 65 2.17 -1.58 11.05
N ALA A 66 3.08 -2.10 10.22
CA ALA A 66 3.00 -1.97 8.77
C ALA A 66 1.77 -2.67 8.18
N ILE A 67 1.36 -3.81 8.74
CA ILE A 67 0.10 -4.49 8.37
C ILE A 67 -1.11 -3.60 8.73
N MET A 68 -1.13 -3.03 9.93
CA MET A 68 -2.23 -2.15 10.34
C MET A 68 -2.33 -0.91 9.45
N SER A 69 -1.20 -0.31 9.06
CA SER A 69 -1.17 0.78 8.08
C SER A 69 -1.74 0.37 6.73
N TYR A 70 -1.52 -0.88 6.29
CA TYR A 70 -2.14 -1.40 5.08
C TYR A 70 -3.65 -1.57 5.19
N VAL A 71 -4.13 -2.10 6.32
CA VAL A 71 -5.57 -2.19 6.58
C VAL A 71 -6.22 -0.81 6.56
N LEU A 72 -5.59 0.20 7.18
CA LEU A 72 -6.08 1.58 7.16
C LEU A 72 -6.12 2.16 5.73
N TRP A 73 -5.05 1.96 4.95
CA TRP A 73 -5.03 2.36 3.54
C TRP A 73 -6.15 1.68 2.73
N LEU A 74 -6.38 0.38 2.94
CA LEU A 74 -7.44 -0.36 2.27
C LEU A 74 -8.82 0.20 2.63
N CYS A 75 -9.07 0.53 3.90
CA CYS A 75 -10.29 1.20 4.32
C CYS A 75 -10.50 2.54 3.62
N MET A 76 -9.44 3.36 3.50
CA MET A 76 -9.51 4.63 2.77
C MET A 76 -9.82 4.42 1.27
N ALA A 77 -9.18 3.45 0.63
CA ALA A 77 -9.41 3.11 -0.77
C ALA A 77 -10.85 2.62 -1.00
N LEU A 78 -11.36 1.75 -0.13
CA LEU A 78 -12.75 1.28 -0.18
C LEU A 78 -13.74 2.41 0.04
N ARG A 79 -13.48 3.32 0.98
CA ARG A 79 -14.32 4.50 1.20
C ARG A 79 -14.34 5.40 -0.04
N TRP A 80 -13.18 5.64 -0.65
CA TRP A 80 -13.07 6.42 -1.88
C TRP A 80 -13.88 5.80 -3.03
N LEU A 81 -13.88 4.47 -3.18
CA LEU A 81 -14.70 3.76 -4.17
C LEU A 81 -16.22 3.84 -3.93
N THR A 82 -16.65 4.42 -2.80
CA THR A 82 -18.07 4.63 -2.44
C THR A 82 -18.47 6.10 -2.42
N GLN A 83 -17.59 7.00 -2.87
CA GLN A 83 -17.95 8.39 -3.15
C GLN A 83 -18.94 8.46 -4.31
#